data_AF-A0A7V3NBA1-F1
#
_entry.id   AF-A0A7V3NBA1-F1
#
_cell.length_a   1.000
_cell.length_b   1.000
_cell.length_c   1.000
_cell.angle_alpha   90.00
_cell.angle_beta   90.00
_cell.angle_gamma   90.00
#
_symmetry.space_group_name_H-M   'P 1'
#
loop_
_entity.id
_entity.type
_entity.pdbx_description
1 polymer ?
#
loop_
_entity_poly.entity_id
_entity_poly.type
_entity_poly.pdbx_seq_one_letter_code
_entity_poly.pdbx_strand_id
1 'polypeptide(L)'
;MTIQLGEVEFETRTIGPLVLTTPVLQRLGFRAIVNRYCPIAEQADLDHGLVAELVTQSRLSDPGALYDLPGWAERYAIPALYPEVERTGQPPVRGATE
;
A
#
# COMPACT_ATOMS: atom_id res chain seq x y z
N MET A 1 -8.62 -18.27 40.46
CA MET A 1 -9.22 -17.45 39.39
C MET A 1 -8.40 -17.70 38.14
N THR A 2 -8.89 -18.54 37.25
CA THR A 2 -8.16 -19.00 36.06
C THR A 2 -8.41 -18.00 34.95
N ILE A 3 -7.39 -17.24 34.56
CA ILE A 3 -7.49 -16.30 33.44
C ILE A 3 -7.46 -17.14 32.16
N GLN A 4 -8.60 -17.27 31.49
CA GLN A 4 -8.64 -17.79 30.13
C GLN A 4 -8.15 -16.69 29.19
N LEU A 5 -6.92 -16.84 28.70
CA LEU A 5 -6.43 -16.05 27.57
C LEU A 5 -7.13 -16.58 26.33
N GLY A 6 -8.01 -15.76 25.73
CA GLY A 6 -8.65 -16.08 24.46
C GLY A 6 -7.60 -16.33 23.37
N GLU A 7 -7.94 -17.18 22.41
CA GLU A 7 -7.08 -17.48 21.26
C GLU A 7 -6.89 -16.19 20.44
N VAL A 8 -5.67 -15.65 20.44
CA VAL A 8 -5.31 -14.48 19.64
C VAL A 8 -4.74 -15.01 18.32
N GLU A 9 -5.41 -14.73 17.21
CA GLU A 9 -4.90 -15.03 15.89
C GLU A 9 -3.82 -14.01 15.52
N PHE A 10 -2.60 -14.48 15.26
CA PHE A 10 -1.47 -13.64 14.86
C PHE A 10 -1.17 -13.85 13.38
N GLU A 11 -1.19 -12.76 12.61
CA GLU A 11 -0.74 -12.76 11.22
C GLU A 11 0.64 -12.09 11.12
N THR A 12 1.63 -12.79 10.56
CA THR A 12 2.97 -12.25 10.32
C THR A 12 3.10 -11.84 8.86
N ARG A 13 3.49 -10.59 8.61
CA ARG A 13 3.70 -10.05 7.26
C ARG A 13 5.14 -9.59 7.08
N THR A 14 5.70 -9.86 5.91
CA THR A 14 7.06 -9.45 5.58
C THR A 14 7.07 -8.00 5.15
N ILE A 15 7.23 -7.07 6.09
CA ILE A 15 7.34 -5.64 5.75
C ILE A 15 8.80 -5.24 5.50
N GLY A 16 9.73 -5.86 6.23
CA GLY A 16 11.19 -5.81 5.98
C GLY A 16 11.72 -4.39 5.72
N PRO A 17 12.21 -4.08 4.50
CA PRO A 17 12.74 -2.76 4.15
C PRO A 17 11.73 -1.60 4.25
N LEU A 18 10.44 -1.88 4.07
CA LEU A 18 9.39 -0.85 4.02
C LEU A 18 9.20 -0.14 5.36
N VAL A 19 9.58 -0.77 6.48
CA VAL A 19 9.59 -0.14 7.81
C VAL A 19 10.51 1.08 7.84
N LEU A 20 11.60 1.06 7.07
CA LEU A 20 12.59 2.13 7.03
C LEU A 20 12.29 3.16 5.94
N THR A 21 11.90 2.71 4.75
CA THR A 21 11.75 3.58 3.58
C THR A 21 10.43 4.36 3.60
N THR A 22 9.33 3.76 4.07
CA THR A 22 8.02 4.43 4.14
C THR A 22 8.04 5.73 4.95
N PRO A 23 8.50 5.77 6.21
CA PRO A 23 8.54 7.02 6.98
C PRO A 23 9.48 8.07 6.36
N VAL A 24 10.52 7.64 5.65
CA VAL A 24 11.43 8.56 4.93
C VAL A 24 10.71 9.22 3.75
N LEU A 25 10.03 8.44 2.90
CA LEU A 25 9.28 8.98 1.75
C LEU A 25 8.13 9.90 2.19
N GLN A 26 7.44 9.53 3.27
CA GLN A 26 6.41 10.38 3.90
C GLN A 26 7.00 11.71 4.39
N ARG A 27 8.13 11.68 5.10
CA ARG A 27 8.78 12.88 5.64
C ARG A 27 9.37 13.77 4.55
N LEU A 28 9.78 13.20 3.41
CA LEU A 28 10.18 13.94 2.22
C LEU A 28 8.98 14.58 1.50
N GLY A 29 7.75 14.20 1.83
CA GLY A 29 6.55 14.64 1.13
C GLY A 29 6.49 14.13 -0.30
N PHE A 30 7.07 12.94 -0.58
CA PHE A 30 7.27 12.43 -1.93
C PHE A 30 5.98 12.41 -2.76
N ARG A 31 4.91 11.79 -2.25
CA ARG A 31 3.60 11.74 -2.91
C ARG A 31 3.03 13.13 -3.20
N ALA A 32 3.16 14.07 -2.27
CA ALA A 32 2.68 15.44 -2.45
C ALA A 32 3.47 16.20 -3.54
N ILE A 33 4.78 15.99 -3.61
CA ILE A 33 5.63 16.54 -4.67
C ILE A 33 5.19 15.98 -6.02
N VAL A 34 5.03 14.66 -6.15
CA VAL A 34 4.59 14.04 -7.40
C VAL A 34 3.20 14.54 -7.81
N ASN A 35 2.22 14.54 -6.90
CA ASN A 35 0.87 15.00 -7.20
C ASN A 35 0.80 16.47 -7.62
N ARG A 36 1.74 17.30 -7.14
CA ARG A 36 1.84 18.71 -7.55
C ARG A 36 2.28 18.87 -9.01
N TYR A 37 3.16 18.01 -9.50
CA TYR A 37 3.75 18.12 -10.85
C TYR A 37 3.11 17.16 -11.88
N CYS A 38 2.45 16.11 -11.40
CA CYS A 38 1.74 15.12 -12.21
C CYS A 38 0.28 15.06 -11.75
N PRO A 39 -0.56 16.04 -12.10
CA PRO A 39 -1.96 16.09 -11.66
C PRO A 39 -2.70 14.81 -12.04
N ILE A 40 -3.63 14.41 -11.17
CA ILE A 40 -4.40 13.16 -11.29
C ILE A 40 -5.32 13.28 -12.52
N ALA A 41 -5.35 12.25 -13.37
CA ALA A 41 -6.34 12.17 -14.44
C ALA A 41 -7.72 11.92 -13.85
N GLU A 42 -8.78 12.54 -14.37
CA GLU A 42 -10.15 12.41 -13.82
C GLU A 42 -10.64 10.95 -13.71
N GLN A 43 -10.09 10.03 -14.51
CA GLN A 43 -10.45 8.61 -14.50
C GLN A 43 -9.50 7.70 -13.68
N ALA A 44 -8.52 8.25 -12.96
CA ALA A 44 -7.57 7.43 -12.21
C ALA A 44 -8.14 7.01 -10.84
N ASP A 45 -8.17 5.70 -10.58
CA ASP A 45 -8.61 5.14 -9.28
C ASP A 45 -7.62 5.44 -8.14
N LEU A 46 -6.36 5.71 -8.48
CA LEU A 46 -5.27 6.04 -7.54
C LEU A 46 -4.56 7.32 -7.99
N ASP A 47 -4.09 8.13 -7.04
CA ASP A 47 -3.25 9.27 -7.40
C ASP A 47 -1.86 8.85 -7.89
N HIS A 48 -1.31 9.61 -8.83
CA HIS A 48 0.00 9.32 -9.41
C HIS A 48 1.14 9.31 -8.39
N GLY A 49 1.04 10.09 -7.32
CA GLY A 49 2.02 10.11 -6.24
C GLY A 49 2.07 8.81 -5.46
N LEU A 50 0.91 8.20 -5.17
CA LEU A 50 0.84 6.86 -4.58
C LEU A 50 1.45 5.82 -5.52
N VAL A 51 1.11 5.84 -6.80
CA VAL A 51 1.68 4.89 -7.78
C VAL A 51 3.20 5.05 -7.86
N ALA A 52 3.70 6.29 -7.96
CA ALA A 52 5.12 6.58 -7.98
C ALA A 52 5.83 6.14 -6.69
N GLU A 53 5.19 6.30 -5.53
CA GLU A 53 5.71 5.86 -4.24
C GLU A 53 5.83 4.33 -4.21
N LEU A 54 4.78 3.60 -4.60
CA LEU A 54 4.79 2.14 -4.65
C LEU A 54 5.84 1.58 -5.61
N VAL A 55 6.01 2.18 -6.79
CA VAL A 55 7.08 1.81 -7.72
C VAL A 55 8.46 2.05 -7.10
N THR A 56 8.64 3.20 -6.45
CA THR A 56 9.91 3.52 -5.75
C THR A 56 10.19 2.52 -4.64
N GLN A 57 9.18 2.19 -3.84
CA GLN A 57 9.26 1.20 -2.77
C GLN A 57 9.63 -0.19 -3.30
N SER A 58 9.01 -0.61 -4.41
CA SER A 58 9.37 -1.86 -5.09
C SER A 58 10.84 -1.86 -5.49
N ARG A 59 11.33 -0.77 -6.11
CA ARG A 59 12.74 -0.67 -6.50
C ARG A 59 13.71 -0.66 -5.33
N LEU A 60 13.33 -0.09 -4.19
CA LEU A 60 14.19 -0.03 -2.99
C LEU A 60 14.21 -1.32 -2.18
N SER A 61 13.14 -2.13 -2.26
CA SER A 61 13.00 -3.34 -1.45
C SER A 61 13.32 -4.62 -2.21
N ASP A 62 12.97 -4.70 -3.50
CA ASP A 62 13.16 -5.88 -4.34
C ASP A 62 13.27 -5.44 -5.82
N PRO A 63 14.47 -5.05 -6.29
CA PRO A 63 14.66 -4.48 -7.62
C PRO A 63 14.48 -5.51 -8.74
N GLY A 64 13.24 -5.91 -9.02
CA GLY A 64 12.81 -6.84 -10.07
C GLY A 64 12.16 -6.16 -11.28
N ALA A 65 11.57 -6.96 -12.17
CA ALA A 65 10.87 -6.45 -13.33
C ALA A 65 9.53 -5.81 -12.94
N LEU A 66 9.21 -4.63 -13.52
CA LEU A 66 8.01 -3.86 -13.13
C LEU A 66 6.69 -4.57 -13.46
N TYR A 67 6.66 -5.54 -14.37
CA TYR A 67 5.45 -6.31 -14.66
C TYR A 67 5.05 -7.22 -13.49
N ASP A 68 5.97 -7.53 -12.57
CA ASP A 68 5.72 -8.36 -11.39
C ASP A 68 5.49 -7.54 -10.10
N LEU A 69 5.08 -6.28 -10.26
CA LEU A 69 4.64 -5.45 -9.13
C LEU A 69 3.53 -6.09 -8.28
N PRO A 70 2.54 -6.82 -8.83
CA PRO A 70 1.54 -7.51 -8.02
C PRO A 70 2.13 -8.57 -7.10
N GLY A 71 3.08 -9.39 -7.59
CA GLY A 71 3.75 -10.41 -6.78
C GLY A 71 4.60 -9.80 -5.66
N TRP A 72 5.26 -8.68 -5.96
CA TRP A 72 5.93 -7.87 -4.94
C TRP A 72 4.93 -7.33 -3.89
N ALA A 73 3.80 -6.79 -4.33
CA ALA A 73 2.81 -6.19 -3.44
C ALA A 73 2.19 -7.22 -2.47
N GLU A 74 1.95 -8.44 -2.94
CA GLU A 74 1.49 -9.56 -2.12
C GLU A 74 2.55 -9.98 -1.10
N ARG A 75 3.81 -10.19 -1.54
CA ARG A 75 4.92 -10.60 -0.67
C ARG A 75 5.15 -9.63 0.49
N TYR A 76 5.01 -8.33 0.22
CA TYR A 76 5.25 -7.26 1.19
C TYR A 76 3.98 -6.74 1.88
N ALA A 77 2.83 -7.38 1.64
CA ALA A 77 1.53 -7.00 2.18
C ALA A 77 1.19 -5.51 2.01
N ILE A 78 1.43 -4.97 0.82
CA ILE A 78 1.21 -3.56 0.49
C ILE A 78 -0.21 -3.08 0.80
N PRO A 79 -1.30 -3.83 0.53
CA PRO A 79 -2.65 -3.39 0.89
C PRO A 79 -2.81 -3.06 2.39
N ALA A 80 -2.10 -3.78 3.27
CA ALA A 80 -2.14 -3.52 4.71
C ALA A 80 -1.40 -2.24 5.12
N LEU A 81 -0.46 -1.78 4.31
CA LEU A 81 0.34 -0.58 4.55
C LEU A 81 -0.21 0.65 3.84
N TYR A 82 -0.90 0.44 2.72
CA TYR A 82 -1.48 1.47 1.85
C TYR A 82 -2.97 1.14 1.62
N PRO A 83 -3.87 1.56 2.54
CA PRO A 83 -5.30 1.25 2.47
C PRO A 83 -6.00 1.78 1.21
N GLU A 84 -5.40 2.74 0.50
CA GLU A 84 -5.84 3.18 -0.82
C GLU A 84 -5.81 2.05 -1.85
N VAL A 85 -4.83 1.15 -1.77
CA VAL A 85 -4.65 0.03 -2.71
C VAL A 85 -5.70 -1.05 -2.49
N GLU A 86 -6.06 -1.32 -1.23
CA GLU A 86 -7.10 -2.28 -0.88
C GLU A 86 -8.48 -1.84 -1.42
N ARG A 87 -8.79 -0.55 -1.32
CA ARG A 87 -10.07 0.02 -1.79
C ARG A 87 -10.30 -0.11 -3.29
N THR A 88 -9.24 -0.16 -4.10
CA THR A 88 -9.36 -0.36 -5.55
C THR A 88 -9.59 -1.81 -5.98
N GLY A 89 -9.28 -2.78 -5.11
CA GLY A 89 -9.50 -4.21 -5.36
C GLY A 89 -10.84 -4.74 -4.86
N GLN A 90 -11.53 -4.01 -3.98
CA GLN A 90 -12.82 -4.41 -3.42
C GLN A 90 -13.95 -4.16 -4.43
N PRO A 91 -14.80 -5.15 -4.77
CA PRO A 91 -16.01 -4.87 -5.53
C PRO A 91 -16.89 -3.88 -4.75
N PRO A 92 -17.61 -2.96 -5.42
CA PRO A 92 -18.46 -1.99 -4.74
C PRO A 92 -19.45 -2.73 -3.83
N VAL A 93 -19.54 -2.31 -2.57
CA VAL A 93 -20.50 -2.83 -1.60
C VAL A 93 -21.90 -2.60 -2.18
N ARG A 94 -22.51 -3.66 -2.71
CA ARG A 94 -23.92 -3.63 -3.13
C ARG A 94 -24.77 -3.46 -1.88
N GLY A 95 -25.18 -2.23 -1.59
CA GLY A 95 -26.10 -1.97 -0.48
C GLY A 95 -26.17 -0.54 0.08
N ALA A 96 -25.81 0.49 -0.68
CA ALA A 96 -25.98 1.88 -0.26
C ALA A 96 -26.80 2.67 -1.29
N THR A 97 -28.01 2.17 -1.56
CA THR A 97 -29.12 2.97 -2.09
C THR A 97 -30.38 2.49 -1.39
N GLU A 98 -30.74 3.20 -0.33
CA GLU A 98 -32.13 3.44 0.06
C GLU A 98 -32.34 4.96 0.07
#